data_AF-A0A1X0UFJ6-F1
#
_entry.id   AF-A0A1X0UFJ6-F1
#
_cell.length_a   1.000
_cell.length_b   1.000
_cell.length_c   1.000
_cell.angle_alpha   90.00
_cell.angle_beta   90.00
_cell.angle_gamma   90.00
#
_symmetry.space_group_name_H-M   'P 1'
#
loop_
_entity.id
_entity.type
_entity.pdbx_description
1 polymer ?
#
loop_
_entity_poly.entity_id
_entity_poly.type
_entity_poly.pdbx_seq_one_letter_code
_entity_poly.pdbx_strand_id
1 'polypeptide(L)'
;MSRPADPNGGQHQAPPDLFVMTAEIATRYAAEIAVHRELLAHVASTRGPTRSDPRWPVDDNPIEGPSLIDPGLKIHLRHSYQDAGNLGSFPAGSNPVAVRIHVQAFAATYPDRAAAGSDLLDAVTEVESEAWTRALLGEWWADHAYELVRNLHPSERERDSFSFKQRIYVVLLGQDGEPTLAPDNFTFRRLWPGIGSARKIEARSVPLAAHIERVGSFFETEGLRDPNTDADGGWRVEFTGLDPAELTASAGETARRVMRLVRVRGVIDSKFRPTRVHIEKSTARVYFMWSKNPNTFAVSVHLPQSFDDLPGPPGDTPGSLVSCTFENWQENLLTGMLLWGTRTRMDDGAVHVSWPKGGPSHDRAYYVADVPQHDRSGVWLARAGLNIDKAVAAMSSGHVAAWLQAYVNNAAGRPFVAHAAARWADSTTAVVDVLESVPDTPKSVLTKLIHTITHVLANSGARTIELHYVDDAFAAVGYKEHPDAEGKMHLDVTAMS
;
A
#
# COMPACT_ATOMS: atom_id res chain seq x y z
N MET A 1 -3.16 26.46 -50.63
CA MET A 1 -4.55 26.92 -50.50
C MET A 1 -4.71 27.46 -49.09
N SER A 2 -4.91 28.77 -48.97
CA SER A 2 -5.01 29.49 -47.71
C SER A 2 -6.35 29.18 -47.04
N ARG A 3 -6.33 28.86 -45.75
CA ARG A 3 -7.55 28.76 -44.93
C ARG A 3 -8.18 30.15 -44.79
N PRO A 4 -9.51 30.29 -44.88
CA PRO A 4 -10.19 31.55 -44.59
C PRO A 4 -10.05 31.89 -43.11
N ALA A 5 -9.85 33.18 -42.81
CA ALA A 5 -9.89 33.71 -41.46
C ALA A 5 -11.33 33.58 -40.91
N ASP A 6 -11.47 32.98 -39.72
CA ASP A 6 -12.71 32.96 -38.96
C ASP A 6 -13.02 34.37 -38.44
N PRO A 7 -14.15 34.99 -38.82
CA PRO A 7 -14.56 36.28 -38.30
C PRO A 7 -15.56 36.05 -37.17
N ASN A 8 -15.09 35.49 -36.05
CA ASN A 8 -15.86 35.47 -34.82
C ASN A 8 -14.92 35.80 -33.66
N GLY A 9 -14.90 37.09 -33.31
CA GLY A 9 -14.37 37.59 -32.06
C GLY A 9 -15.23 37.11 -30.90
N GLY A 10 -15.16 35.81 -30.61
CA GLY A 10 -15.57 35.26 -29.33
C GLY A 10 -14.70 35.93 -28.27
N GLN A 11 -15.33 36.71 -27.39
CA GLN A 11 -14.69 37.17 -26.17
C GLN A 11 -14.10 35.93 -25.50
N HIS A 12 -12.77 35.82 -25.47
CA HIS A 12 -12.10 34.95 -24.53
C HIS A 12 -12.48 35.47 -23.15
N GLN A 13 -13.57 34.93 -22.56
CA GLN A 13 -13.82 35.05 -21.14
C GLN A 13 -12.53 34.57 -20.48
N ALA A 14 -11.91 35.46 -19.68
CA ALA A 14 -10.82 35.05 -18.83
C ALA A 14 -11.29 33.80 -18.06
N PRO A 15 -10.46 32.74 -17.98
CA PRO A 15 -10.86 31.55 -17.24
C PRO A 15 -11.31 31.98 -15.84
N PRO A 16 -12.44 31.46 -15.35
CA PRO A 16 -13.00 31.86 -14.08
C PRO A 16 -11.95 31.71 -12.97
N ASP A 17 -11.99 32.62 -12.00
CA ASP A 17 -11.04 32.63 -10.89
C ASP A 17 -11.09 31.30 -10.13
N LEU A 18 -9.92 30.78 -9.77
CA LEU A 18 -9.75 29.50 -9.07
C LEU A 18 -10.67 29.38 -7.84
N PHE A 19 -10.79 30.44 -7.06
CA PHE A 19 -11.55 30.42 -5.81
C PHE A 19 -13.04 30.60 -6.05
N VAL A 20 -13.43 31.36 -7.07
CA VAL A 20 -14.82 31.42 -7.52
C VAL A 20 -15.29 30.03 -7.96
N MET A 21 -14.51 29.32 -8.78
CA MET A 21 -14.82 27.94 -9.14
C MET A 21 -14.86 27.00 -7.94
N THR A 22 -13.87 27.10 -7.05
CA THR A 22 -13.82 26.29 -5.83
C THR A 22 -15.10 26.45 -5.00
N ALA A 23 -15.56 27.69 -4.82
CA ALA A 23 -16.78 28.00 -4.07
C ALA A 23 -18.04 27.50 -4.77
N GLU A 24 -18.12 27.62 -6.10
CA GLU A 24 -19.23 27.09 -6.89
C GLU A 24 -19.32 25.57 -6.76
N ILE A 25 -18.19 24.86 -6.91
CA ILE A 25 -18.12 23.40 -6.79
C ILE A 25 -18.50 22.97 -5.37
N ALA A 26 -17.91 23.60 -4.34
CA ALA A 26 -18.20 23.29 -2.94
C ALA A 26 -19.67 23.49 -2.59
N THR A 27 -20.33 24.49 -3.20
CA THR A 27 -21.76 24.74 -3.02
C THR A 27 -22.62 23.73 -3.77
N ARG A 28 -22.29 23.45 -5.04
CA ARG A 28 -23.07 22.56 -5.91
C ARG A 28 -23.03 21.10 -5.44
N TYR A 29 -21.89 20.65 -4.91
CA TYR A 29 -21.63 19.27 -4.51
C TYR A 29 -21.45 19.10 -2.99
N ALA A 30 -22.08 19.98 -2.20
CA ALA A 30 -21.85 20.05 -0.76
C ALA A 30 -22.14 18.72 -0.03
N ALA A 31 -23.19 18.00 -0.46
CA ALA A 31 -23.58 16.73 0.15
C ALA A 31 -22.56 15.62 -0.15
N GLU A 32 -22.15 15.49 -1.40
CA GLU A 32 -21.19 14.49 -1.87
C GLU A 32 -19.80 14.74 -1.30
N ILE A 33 -19.38 16.01 -1.20
CA ILE A 33 -18.12 16.41 -0.57
C ILE A 33 -18.12 16.11 0.92
N ALA A 34 -19.25 16.29 1.63
CA ALA A 34 -19.33 15.99 3.06
C ALA A 34 -19.09 14.50 3.35
N VAL A 35 -19.71 13.60 2.56
CA VAL A 35 -19.48 12.15 2.64
C VAL A 35 -18.01 11.80 2.41
N HIS A 36 -17.38 12.41 1.40
CA HIS A 36 -15.96 12.20 1.12
C HIS A 36 -15.04 12.66 2.25
N ARG A 37 -15.31 13.81 2.86
CA ARG A 37 -14.47 14.34 3.94
C ARG A 37 -14.56 13.48 5.19
N GLU A 38 -15.76 12.99 5.53
CA GLU A 38 -15.94 12.05 6.64
C GLU A 38 -15.16 10.76 6.39
N LEU A 39 -15.24 10.24 5.17
CA LEU A 39 -14.48 9.08 4.73
C LEU A 39 -12.95 9.29 4.83
N LEU A 40 -12.43 10.39 4.30
CA LEU A 40 -11.00 10.70 4.35
C LEU A 40 -10.51 10.91 5.79
N ALA A 41 -11.31 11.54 6.65
CA ALA A 41 -11.02 11.68 8.07
C ALA A 41 -11.01 10.32 8.78
N HIS A 42 -11.94 9.43 8.43
CA HIS A 42 -11.95 8.07 8.93
C HIS A 42 -10.67 7.32 8.56
N VAL A 43 -10.29 7.34 7.27
CA VAL A 43 -9.06 6.72 6.77
C VAL A 43 -7.82 7.21 7.51
N ALA A 44 -7.75 8.49 7.85
CA ALA A 44 -6.63 9.04 8.62
C ALA A 44 -6.64 8.60 10.09
N SER A 45 -7.82 8.44 10.70
CA SER A 45 -7.98 8.12 12.13
C SER A 45 -7.80 6.63 12.50
N THR A 46 -8.09 5.70 11.59
CA THR A 46 -8.03 4.25 11.88
C THR A 46 -6.62 3.67 11.76
N ARG A 47 -6.13 3.05 12.84
CA ARG A 47 -4.86 2.30 12.90
C ARG A 47 -4.92 0.99 12.09
N GLY A 48 -4.70 1.05 10.76
CA GLY A 48 -4.40 -0.09 9.87
C GLY A 48 -5.57 -1.07 9.57
N PRO A 49 -5.50 -1.88 8.48
CA PRO A 49 -4.31 -2.31 7.74
C PRO A 49 -4.12 -1.67 6.35
N THR A 50 -2.88 -1.81 5.86
CA THR A 50 -2.46 -1.76 4.47
C THR A 50 -3.33 -2.64 3.56
N ARG A 51 -4.15 -1.99 2.72
CA ARG A 51 -4.63 -2.40 1.39
C ARG A 51 -5.12 -3.86 1.20
N SER A 52 -5.69 -4.50 2.22
CA SER A 52 -6.20 -5.88 2.11
C SER A 52 -7.55 -6.15 2.77
N ASP A 53 -8.20 -5.16 3.37
CA ASP A 53 -9.60 -5.34 3.77
C ASP A 53 -10.52 -4.96 2.60
N PRO A 54 -11.32 -5.88 2.04
CA PRO A 54 -12.40 -5.55 1.10
C PRO A 54 -13.50 -4.67 1.72
N ARG A 55 -13.44 -4.39 3.03
CA ARG A 55 -14.27 -3.43 3.77
C ARG A 55 -13.55 -2.11 4.04
N TRP A 56 -12.32 -1.96 3.58
CA TRP A 56 -11.67 -0.65 3.55
C TRP A 56 -12.36 0.17 2.46
N PRO A 57 -12.82 1.39 2.76
CA PRO A 57 -13.84 2.03 1.94
C PRO A 57 -13.39 2.19 0.50
N VAL A 58 -13.99 1.39 -0.37
CA VAL A 58 -13.95 1.61 -1.81
C VAL A 58 -14.79 2.86 -2.05
N ASP A 59 -14.27 3.77 -2.87
CA ASP A 59 -15.03 4.93 -3.30
C ASP A 59 -16.19 4.47 -4.20
N ASP A 60 -17.29 4.09 -3.57
CA ASP A 60 -18.51 3.64 -4.24
C ASP A 60 -19.38 4.82 -4.72
N ASN A 61 -18.96 6.06 -4.44
CA ASN A 61 -19.73 7.28 -4.72
C ASN A 61 -18.85 8.40 -5.31
N PRO A 62 -18.21 8.21 -6.47
CA PRO A 62 -17.39 9.26 -7.09
C PRO A 62 -18.21 10.53 -7.36
N ILE A 63 -17.55 11.69 -7.33
CA ILE A 63 -18.20 12.96 -7.69
C ILE A 63 -18.05 13.17 -9.19
N GLU A 64 -19.18 13.31 -9.90
CA GLU A 64 -19.21 13.64 -11.31
C GLU A 64 -19.97 14.96 -11.55
N GLY A 65 -19.43 15.82 -12.42
CA GLY A 65 -20.02 17.11 -12.75
C GLY A 65 -19.60 17.64 -14.11
N PRO A 66 -20.30 18.65 -14.66
CA PRO A 66 -19.84 19.32 -15.86
C PRO A 66 -18.55 20.09 -15.56
N SER A 67 -17.69 20.22 -16.58
CA SER A 67 -16.60 21.20 -16.50
C SER A 67 -17.16 22.62 -16.45
N LEU A 68 -16.54 23.47 -15.64
CA LEU A 68 -16.87 24.90 -15.53
C LEU A 68 -16.17 25.73 -16.63
N ILE A 69 -15.27 25.14 -17.40
CA ILE A 69 -14.50 25.80 -18.47
C ILE A 69 -14.92 25.29 -19.86
N ASP A 70 -15.10 23.98 -20.03
CA ASP A 70 -15.48 23.37 -21.30
C ASP A 70 -16.83 22.63 -21.19
N PRO A 71 -17.92 23.18 -21.77
CA PRO A 71 -19.24 22.54 -21.69
C PRO A 71 -19.31 21.17 -22.40
N GLY A 72 -18.32 20.83 -23.24
CA GLY A 72 -18.18 19.52 -23.87
C GLY A 72 -17.61 18.44 -22.95
N LEU A 73 -17.17 18.80 -21.74
CA LEU A 73 -16.52 17.89 -20.80
C LEU A 73 -17.35 17.67 -19.53
N LYS A 74 -17.23 16.45 -18.99
CA LYS A 74 -17.55 16.11 -17.61
C LYS A 74 -16.26 15.82 -16.85
N ILE A 75 -16.24 16.20 -15.58
CA ILE A 75 -15.16 15.95 -14.63
C ILE A 75 -15.62 14.85 -13.69
N HIS A 76 -14.76 13.86 -13.49
CA HIS A 76 -14.92 12.78 -12.53
C HIS A 76 -13.80 12.87 -11.50
N LEU A 77 -14.19 12.93 -10.22
CA LEU A 77 -13.31 12.89 -9.07
C LEU A 77 -13.44 11.55 -8.37
N ARG A 78 -12.29 11.00 -8.02
CA ARG A 78 -12.18 9.86 -7.10
C ARG A 78 -10.97 10.07 -6.20
N HIS A 79 -10.89 9.29 -5.14
CA HIS A 79 -9.72 9.26 -4.29
C HIS A 79 -9.08 7.87 -4.21
N SER A 80 -7.83 7.83 -3.78
CA SER A 80 -7.15 6.61 -3.36
C SER A 80 -6.13 6.97 -2.29
N TYR A 81 -5.64 5.98 -1.54
CA TYR A 81 -4.64 6.25 -0.51
C TYR A 81 -3.64 5.10 -0.39
N GLN A 82 -2.50 5.39 0.24
CA GLN A 82 -1.51 4.41 0.63
C GLN A 82 -0.72 4.88 1.84
N ASP A 83 -0.09 3.93 2.54
CA ASP A 83 0.95 4.23 3.52
C ASP A 83 2.07 5.06 2.88
N ALA A 84 2.47 6.14 3.54
CA ALA A 84 3.50 7.06 3.07
C ALA A 84 4.83 6.94 3.85
N GLY A 85 4.90 6.14 4.92
CA GLY A 85 6.06 6.06 5.81
C GLY A 85 7.35 5.64 5.09
N ASN A 86 7.23 4.91 3.97
CA ASN A 86 8.37 4.41 3.19
C ASN A 86 8.70 5.27 1.96
N LEU A 87 8.09 6.45 1.87
CA LEU A 87 8.25 7.39 0.77
C LEU A 87 9.20 8.53 1.15
N GLY A 88 9.45 8.79 2.43
CA GLY A 88 10.34 9.83 2.94
C GLY A 88 10.56 9.73 4.44
N SER A 89 11.42 10.58 4.99
CA SER A 89 11.73 10.58 6.43
C SER A 89 10.72 11.39 7.23
N PHE A 90 9.84 10.70 7.94
CA PHE A 90 8.85 11.29 8.84
C PHE A 90 9.25 11.11 10.31
N PRO A 91 8.72 11.94 11.23
CA PRO A 91 8.88 11.71 12.67
C PRO A 91 8.41 10.30 13.09
N ALA A 92 9.09 9.70 14.05
CA ALA A 92 8.72 8.38 14.57
C ALA A 92 7.28 8.38 15.10
N GLY A 93 6.51 7.33 14.78
CA GLY A 93 5.10 7.20 15.18
C GLY A 93 4.10 8.05 14.40
N SER A 94 4.54 8.84 13.41
CA SER A 94 3.64 9.69 12.61
C SER A 94 2.66 8.91 11.73
N ASN A 95 3.01 7.68 11.33
CA ASN A 95 2.20 6.77 10.51
C ASN A 95 1.47 7.48 9.34
N PRO A 96 2.19 8.20 8.47
CA PRO A 96 1.57 9.09 7.52
C PRO A 96 0.85 8.32 6.42
N VAL A 97 -0.29 8.85 6.00
CA VAL A 97 -1.07 8.35 4.85
C VAL A 97 -1.00 9.36 3.72
N ALA A 98 -0.68 8.89 2.53
CA ALA A 98 -0.79 9.68 1.31
C ALA A 98 -2.19 9.49 0.72
N VAL A 99 -3.00 10.55 0.75
CA VAL A 99 -4.31 10.60 0.09
C VAL A 99 -4.15 11.28 -1.26
N ARG A 100 -4.54 10.59 -2.32
CA ARG A 100 -4.53 11.06 -3.71
C ARG A 100 -5.94 11.39 -4.17
N ILE A 101 -6.10 12.57 -4.76
CA ILE A 101 -7.30 13.00 -5.47
C ILE A 101 -7.02 12.91 -6.96
N HIS A 102 -7.83 12.14 -7.67
CA HIS A 102 -7.72 11.96 -9.11
C HIS A 102 -8.80 12.80 -9.79
N VAL A 103 -8.39 13.74 -10.63
CA VAL A 103 -9.28 14.55 -11.46
C VAL A 103 -9.13 14.11 -12.91
N GLN A 104 -10.25 13.72 -13.52
CA GLN A 104 -10.28 13.16 -14.86
C GLN A 104 -11.40 13.77 -15.69
N ALA A 105 -11.14 14.06 -16.97
CA ALA A 105 -12.16 14.47 -17.93
C ALA A 105 -12.61 13.32 -18.84
N PHE A 106 -13.87 13.39 -19.25
CA PHE A 106 -14.44 12.59 -20.33
C PHE A 106 -15.49 13.42 -21.08
N ALA A 107 -15.84 13.01 -22.31
CA ALA A 107 -16.79 13.75 -23.12
C ALA A 107 -18.20 13.75 -22.49
N ALA A 108 -18.86 14.90 -22.48
CA ALA A 108 -20.19 15.07 -21.90
C ALA A 108 -21.29 14.24 -22.59
N THR A 109 -21.01 13.71 -23.78
CA THR A 109 -21.86 12.78 -24.52
C THR A 109 -22.03 11.44 -23.81
N TYR A 110 -21.07 11.05 -22.96
CA TYR A 110 -21.20 9.84 -22.14
C TYR A 110 -22.07 10.14 -20.90
N PRO A 111 -22.94 9.21 -20.48
CA PRO A 111 -23.77 9.39 -19.30
C PRO A 111 -22.94 9.51 -18.02
N ASP A 112 -21.89 8.69 -17.90
CA ASP A 112 -21.00 8.60 -16.74
C ASP A 112 -19.58 8.18 -17.17
N ARG A 113 -18.64 8.16 -16.22
CA ARG A 113 -17.26 7.74 -16.48
C ARG A 113 -17.16 6.26 -16.90
N ALA A 114 -18.03 5.39 -16.40
CA ALA A 114 -17.96 3.96 -16.71
C ALA A 114 -18.27 3.70 -18.19
N ALA A 115 -19.27 4.40 -18.73
CA ALA A 115 -19.63 4.39 -20.14
C ALA A 115 -18.55 5.00 -21.05
N ALA A 116 -17.77 5.97 -20.56
CA ALA A 116 -16.64 6.52 -21.30
C ALA A 116 -15.49 5.52 -21.50
N GLY A 117 -15.34 4.53 -20.61
CA GLY A 117 -14.34 3.46 -20.75
C GLY A 117 -12.92 3.99 -20.95
N SER A 118 -12.32 3.71 -22.12
CA SER A 118 -10.98 4.18 -22.52
C SER A 118 -10.95 5.58 -23.14
N ASP A 119 -12.12 6.16 -23.46
CA ASP A 119 -12.27 7.45 -24.16
C ASP A 119 -12.14 8.65 -23.19
N LEU A 120 -11.22 8.51 -22.25
CA LEU A 120 -10.86 9.53 -21.29
C LEU A 120 -9.98 10.58 -21.97
N LEU A 121 -10.04 11.82 -21.47
CA LEU A 121 -9.42 12.98 -22.09
C LEU A 121 -8.40 13.63 -21.16
N ASP A 122 -7.21 13.92 -21.70
CA ASP A 122 -6.21 14.78 -21.05
C ASP A 122 -6.52 16.26 -21.32
N ALA A 123 -7.70 16.71 -20.88
CA ALA A 123 -8.25 18.01 -21.22
C ALA A 123 -8.56 18.91 -20.01
N VAL A 124 -8.43 18.39 -18.78
CA VAL A 124 -8.66 19.20 -17.58
C VAL A 124 -7.55 20.22 -17.42
N THR A 125 -7.91 21.50 -17.36
CA THR A 125 -6.94 22.57 -17.11
C THR A 125 -6.38 22.48 -15.70
N GLU A 126 -5.20 23.08 -15.48
CA GLU A 126 -4.58 23.14 -14.14
C GLU A 126 -5.51 23.81 -13.14
N VAL A 127 -5.98 25.01 -13.48
CA VAL A 127 -6.86 25.84 -12.66
C VAL A 127 -8.17 25.13 -12.31
N GLU A 128 -8.83 24.47 -13.26
CA GLU A 128 -10.07 23.75 -12.96
C GLU A 128 -9.80 22.52 -12.09
N SER A 129 -8.76 21.75 -12.39
CA SER A 129 -8.44 20.56 -11.60
C SER A 129 -8.07 20.90 -10.15
N GLU A 130 -7.40 22.04 -9.94
CA GLU A 130 -7.08 22.55 -8.61
C GLU A 130 -8.36 23.01 -7.89
N ALA A 131 -9.30 23.67 -8.59
CA ALA A 131 -10.57 24.11 -8.02
C ALA A 131 -11.39 22.93 -7.48
N TRP A 132 -11.53 21.89 -8.29
CA TRP A 132 -12.19 20.63 -7.91
C TRP A 132 -11.52 19.96 -6.71
N THR A 133 -10.20 19.92 -6.70
CA THR A 133 -9.42 19.34 -5.59
C THR A 133 -9.58 20.14 -4.31
N ARG A 134 -9.50 21.48 -4.37
CA ARG A 134 -9.71 22.37 -3.23
C ARG A 134 -11.11 22.26 -2.66
N ALA A 135 -12.12 22.17 -3.52
CA ALA A 135 -13.50 22.00 -3.09
C ALA A 135 -13.67 20.68 -2.31
N LEU A 136 -13.08 19.59 -2.80
CA LEU A 136 -13.13 18.29 -2.13
C LEU A 136 -12.37 18.30 -0.79
N LEU A 137 -11.09 18.68 -0.80
CA LEU A 137 -10.22 18.63 0.38
C LEU A 137 -10.57 19.69 1.44
N GLY A 138 -11.17 20.81 1.04
CA GLY A 138 -11.31 21.98 1.89
C GLY A 138 -10.01 22.77 2.03
N GLU A 139 -10.11 24.01 2.52
CA GLU A 139 -8.97 24.94 2.55
C GLU A 139 -7.77 24.39 3.32
N TRP A 140 -8.01 23.79 4.49
CA TRP A 140 -6.95 23.32 5.38
C TRP A 140 -6.07 22.22 4.77
N TRP A 141 -6.67 21.16 4.23
CA TRP A 141 -5.94 20.07 3.59
C TRP A 141 -5.38 20.47 2.22
N ALA A 142 -6.13 21.26 1.44
CA ALA A 142 -5.67 21.67 0.12
C ALA A 142 -4.41 22.54 0.21
N ASP A 143 -4.31 23.42 1.20
CA ASP A 143 -3.10 24.23 1.43
C ASP A 143 -1.84 23.38 1.69
N HIS A 144 -2.01 22.12 2.10
CA HIS A 144 -0.92 21.16 2.29
C HIS A 144 -0.70 20.20 1.11
N ALA A 145 -1.56 20.24 0.09
CA ALA A 145 -1.47 19.36 -1.05
C ALA A 145 -0.34 19.71 -2.04
N TYR A 146 0.01 18.74 -2.88
CA TYR A 146 0.95 18.84 -3.99
C TYR A 146 0.29 18.26 -5.24
N GLU A 147 0.51 18.88 -6.39
CA GLU A 147 0.18 18.30 -7.69
C GLU A 147 1.30 17.35 -8.14
N LEU A 148 0.97 16.12 -8.51
CA LEU A 148 1.92 15.19 -9.11
C LEU A 148 2.17 15.56 -10.58
N VAL A 149 3.43 15.83 -10.90
CA VAL A 149 3.85 16.25 -12.23
C VAL A 149 4.25 15.02 -13.04
N ARG A 150 3.51 14.82 -14.14
CA ARG A 150 3.74 13.74 -15.11
C ARG A 150 5.12 13.87 -15.78
N ASN A 151 5.68 12.74 -16.19
CA ASN A 151 6.91 12.71 -16.99
C ASN A 151 6.74 13.56 -18.25
N LEU A 152 7.74 14.40 -18.54
CA LEU A 152 7.73 15.31 -19.70
C LEU A 152 7.87 14.58 -21.05
N HIS A 153 8.39 13.35 -21.02
CA HIS A 153 8.63 12.54 -22.20
C HIS A 153 8.01 11.14 -22.05
N PRO A 154 6.67 11.05 -21.95
CA PRO A 154 6.00 9.76 -21.91
C PRO A 154 6.11 9.08 -23.28
N SER A 155 6.20 7.76 -23.26
CA SER A 155 5.98 6.95 -24.46
C SER A 155 4.57 7.18 -25.03
N GLU A 156 4.35 6.85 -26.30
CA GLU A 156 3.02 6.91 -26.92
C GLU A 156 2.00 6.05 -26.15
N ARG A 157 2.40 4.84 -25.75
CA ARG A 157 1.56 3.92 -24.95
C ARG A 157 1.25 4.44 -23.55
N GLU A 158 2.17 5.16 -22.90
CA GLU A 158 1.88 5.83 -21.63
C GLU A 158 0.83 6.92 -21.80
N ARG A 159 0.88 7.71 -22.90
CA ARG A 159 -0.10 8.76 -23.18
C ARG A 159 -1.52 8.22 -23.37
N ASP A 160 -1.65 7.03 -23.94
CA ASP A 160 -2.95 6.38 -24.14
C ASP A 160 -3.53 5.74 -22.88
N SER A 161 -2.69 5.49 -21.86
CA SER A 161 -3.10 4.89 -20.60
C SER A 161 -4.03 5.81 -19.79
N PHE A 162 -5.07 5.23 -19.20
CA PHE A 162 -5.97 5.96 -18.29
C PHE A 162 -5.21 6.65 -17.16
N SER A 163 -4.11 6.05 -16.68
CA SER A 163 -3.31 6.55 -15.57
C SER A 163 -2.59 7.86 -15.91
N PHE A 164 -2.32 8.11 -17.19
CA PHE A 164 -1.65 9.33 -17.65
C PHE A 164 -2.64 10.48 -17.89
N LYS A 165 -3.90 10.16 -18.23
CA LYS A 165 -4.98 11.12 -18.52
C LYS A 165 -5.66 11.69 -17.26
N GLN A 166 -4.98 11.67 -16.12
CA GLN A 166 -5.49 12.16 -14.84
C GLN A 166 -4.53 13.23 -14.30
N ARG A 167 -5.09 14.30 -13.73
CA ARG A 167 -4.33 15.18 -12.82
C ARG A 167 -4.51 14.65 -11.41
N ILE A 168 -3.40 14.52 -10.69
CA ILE A 168 -3.41 13.88 -9.38
C ILE A 168 -2.82 14.85 -8.37
N TYR A 169 -3.58 15.08 -7.31
CA TYR A 169 -3.14 15.86 -6.16
C TYR A 169 -2.94 14.93 -4.98
N VAL A 170 -1.93 15.16 -4.18
CA VAL A 170 -1.65 14.39 -2.97
C VAL A 170 -1.60 15.30 -1.75
N VAL A 171 -2.26 14.88 -0.68
CA VAL A 171 -2.08 15.43 0.66
C VAL A 171 -1.56 14.32 1.57
N LEU A 172 -0.64 14.68 2.47
CA LEU A 172 -0.11 13.77 3.48
C LEU A 172 -0.80 14.06 4.80
N LEU A 173 -1.37 13.04 5.42
CA LEU A 173 -2.09 13.14 6.68
C LEU A 173 -1.34 12.35 7.75
N GLY A 174 -1.18 12.94 8.93
CA GLY A 174 -0.74 12.23 10.13
C GLY A 174 -1.83 11.34 10.72
N GLN A 175 -1.48 10.61 11.78
CA GLN A 175 -2.40 9.71 12.50
C GLN A 175 -3.61 10.41 13.12
N ASP A 176 -3.51 11.70 13.41
CA ASP A 176 -4.59 12.56 13.93
C ASP A 176 -5.47 13.15 12.82
N GLY A 177 -5.16 12.88 11.55
CA GLY A 177 -5.83 13.49 10.41
C GLY A 177 -5.34 14.89 10.07
N GLU A 178 -4.34 15.41 10.79
CA GLU A 178 -3.75 16.70 10.47
C GLU A 178 -2.85 16.60 9.24
N PRO A 179 -2.94 17.57 8.31
CA PRO A 179 -2.10 17.55 7.14
C PRO A 179 -0.66 17.97 7.48
N THR A 180 0.30 17.42 6.75
CA THR A 180 1.71 17.78 6.86
C THR A 180 2.30 18.07 5.48
N LEU A 181 3.31 18.94 5.45
CA LEU A 181 4.18 19.06 4.28
C LEU A 181 4.91 17.72 4.03
N ALA A 182 5.31 17.49 2.79
CA ALA A 182 6.18 16.38 2.45
C ALA A 182 7.61 16.63 2.94
N PRO A 183 8.36 15.59 3.34
CA PRO A 183 9.77 15.73 3.64
C PRO A 183 10.58 16.12 2.39
N ASP A 184 11.70 16.81 2.60
CA ASP A 184 12.64 17.20 1.52
C ASP A 184 13.18 16.01 0.70
N ASN A 185 13.15 14.80 1.26
CA ASN A 185 13.58 13.57 0.63
C ASN A 185 12.42 12.69 0.12
N PHE A 186 11.18 13.21 0.06
CA PHE A 186 10.02 12.44 -0.34
C PHE A 186 10.07 11.92 -1.79
N THR A 187 9.58 10.70 -2.01
CA THR A 187 9.67 9.96 -3.28
C THR A 187 8.34 9.98 -4.03
N PHE A 188 7.97 11.12 -4.63
CA PHE A 188 6.70 11.29 -5.36
C PHE A 188 6.48 10.28 -6.50
N ARG A 189 7.55 9.86 -7.18
CA ARG A 189 7.50 8.84 -8.26
C ARG A 189 6.91 7.48 -7.85
N ARG A 190 6.80 7.21 -6.54
CA ARG A 190 6.21 5.97 -5.99
C ARG A 190 4.74 6.12 -5.60
N LEU A 191 4.15 7.30 -5.81
CA LEU A 191 2.72 7.52 -5.56
C LEU A 191 1.84 7.13 -6.75
N TRP A 192 2.36 7.21 -7.98
CA TRP A 192 1.58 6.88 -9.18
C TRP A 192 2.51 6.60 -10.38
N PRO A 193 2.14 5.70 -11.31
CA PRO A 193 2.90 5.46 -12.53
C PRO A 193 3.05 6.72 -13.39
N GLY A 194 4.22 6.88 -14.03
CA GLY A 194 4.47 8.00 -14.95
C GLY A 194 4.68 9.37 -14.29
N ILE A 195 4.84 9.43 -12.96
CA ILE A 195 5.14 10.67 -12.24
C ILE A 195 6.64 10.89 -12.12
N GLY A 196 7.09 12.09 -12.50
CA GLY A 196 8.49 12.50 -12.43
C GLY A 196 8.83 13.34 -11.21
N SER A 197 7.88 14.18 -10.75
CA SER A 197 8.08 15.10 -9.63
C SER A 197 6.72 15.54 -9.04
N ALA A 198 6.74 16.50 -8.11
CA ALA A 198 5.52 17.14 -7.64
C ALA A 198 5.74 18.64 -7.45
N ARG A 199 4.67 19.41 -7.64
CA ARG A 199 4.61 20.86 -7.47
C ARG A 199 3.74 21.16 -6.26
N LYS A 200 4.20 22.05 -5.38
CA LYS A 200 3.40 22.52 -4.25
C LYS A 200 2.30 23.45 -4.76
N ILE A 201 1.04 23.19 -4.39
CA ILE A 201 -0.04 24.15 -4.70
C ILE A 201 0.02 25.33 -3.72
N GLU A 202 -0.46 26.50 -4.16
CA GLU A 202 -0.33 27.74 -3.40
C GLU A 202 -1.08 27.66 -2.06
N ALA A 203 -0.40 27.95 -0.95
CA ALA A 203 -1.04 27.95 0.37
C ALA A 203 -1.74 29.29 0.62
N ARG A 204 -3.00 29.26 1.08
CA ARG A 204 -3.75 30.46 1.47
C ARG A 204 -3.62 30.81 2.93
N SER A 205 -3.41 29.81 3.78
CA SER A 205 -3.09 29.98 5.18
C SER A 205 -1.86 30.87 5.31
N VAL A 206 -2.06 32.10 5.81
CA VAL A 206 -0.97 33.07 6.02
C VAL A 206 0.20 32.46 6.81
N PRO A 207 -0.03 31.69 7.90
CA PRO A 207 1.05 30.98 8.59
C PRO A 207 1.81 30.00 7.69
N LEU A 208 1.12 29.22 6.87
CA LEU A 208 1.76 28.22 6.01
C LEU A 208 2.49 28.86 4.84
N ALA A 209 1.90 29.89 4.21
CA ALA A 209 2.52 30.62 3.11
C ALA A 209 3.83 31.28 3.57
N ALA A 210 3.81 31.94 4.74
CA ALA A 210 5.01 32.53 5.35
C ALA A 210 6.05 31.46 5.73
N HIS A 211 5.61 30.28 6.17
CA HIS A 211 6.53 29.16 6.41
C HIS A 211 7.19 28.68 5.12
N ILE A 212 6.42 28.47 4.05
CA ILE A 212 6.91 28.01 2.76
C ILE A 212 7.87 29.02 2.14
N GLU A 213 7.58 30.32 2.24
CA GLU A 213 8.49 31.38 1.78
C GLU A 213 9.83 31.35 2.53
N ARG A 214 9.79 31.09 3.84
CA ARG A 214 10.99 31.09 4.69
C ARG A 214 11.84 29.82 4.58
N VAL A 215 11.21 28.64 4.49
CA VAL A 215 11.87 27.33 4.64
C VAL A 215 11.80 26.47 3.38
N GLY A 216 10.84 26.77 2.50
CA GLY A 216 10.55 25.99 1.29
C GLY A 216 9.31 25.12 1.42
N SER A 217 8.95 24.48 0.31
CA SER A 217 7.74 23.67 0.17
C SER A 217 7.79 22.31 0.86
N PHE A 218 8.85 22.01 1.60
CA PHE A 218 9.12 20.72 2.23
C PHE A 218 9.68 20.95 3.64
N PHE A 219 9.47 19.99 4.54
CA PHE A 219 10.12 20.05 5.85
C PHE A 219 11.48 19.33 5.82
N GLU A 220 12.41 19.84 6.64
CA GLU A 220 13.79 19.35 6.75
C GLU A 220 13.87 17.98 7.43
N THR A 221 14.67 17.07 6.88
CA THR A 221 14.76 15.70 7.40
C THR A 221 16.08 15.33 8.05
N GLU A 222 17.10 16.19 8.07
CA GLU A 222 18.45 15.83 8.51
C GLU A 222 18.47 15.17 9.91
N GLY A 223 17.73 15.73 10.87
CA GLY A 223 17.59 15.18 12.24
C GLY A 223 16.59 14.02 12.40
N LEU A 224 15.89 13.65 11.33
CA LEU A 224 14.85 12.60 11.32
C LEU A 224 15.27 11.34 10.55
N ARG A 225 16.43 11.35 9.88
CA ARG A 225 16.88 10.22 9.06
C ARG A 225 17.32 9.04 9.94
N ASP A 226 16.98 7.83 9.50
CA ASP A 226 17.43 6.60 10.16
C ASP A 226 18.95 6.43 10.01
N PRO A 227 19.68 6.03 11.06
CA PRO A 227 21.14 5.82 10.98
C PRO A 227 21.60 4.83 9.90
N ASN A 228 20.69 3.94 9.46
CA ASN A 228 20.94 2.97 8.39
C ASN A 228 20.64 3.54 6.99
N THR A 229 20.36 4.83 6.86
CA THR A 229 20.19 5.50 5.57
C THR A 229 21.47 6.21 5.12
N ASP A 230 21.57 6.45 3.83
CA ASP A 230 22.53 7.39 3.25
C ASP A 230 22.08 8.84 3.47
N ALA A 231 22.93 9.81 3.12
CA ALA A 231 22.63 11.23 3.27
C ALA A 231 21.37 11.68 2.50
N ASP A 232 20.94 10.95 1.47
CA ASP A 232 19.69 11.23 0.74
C ASP A 232 18.44 10.63 1.40
N GLY A 233 18.58 10.02 2.58
CA GLY A 233 17.55 9.30 3.33
C GLY A 233 17.15 7.95 2.74
N GLY A 234 17.91 7.46 1.75
CA GLY A 234 17.72 6.14 1.16
C GLY A 234 18.34 5.03 1.99
N TRP A 235 17.59 3.94 2.14
CA TRP A 235 18.08 2.55 2.13
C TRP A 235 19.59 2.33 1.96
N ARG A 236 20.40 2.07 2.99
CA ARG A 236 21.71 1.43 2.71
C ARG A 236 21.46 0.00 2.26
N VAL A 237 21.76 -0.26 1.00
CA VAL A 237 21.58 -1.56 0.36
C VAL A 237 22.92 -1.97 -0.21
N GLU A 238 23.41 -3.13 0.20
CA GLU A 238 24.62 -3.73 -0.36
C GLU A 238 24.35 -4.19 -1.80
N PHE A 239 25.26 -3.91 -2.73
CA PHE A 239 25.18 -4.38 -4.11
C PHE A 239 26.30 -5.37 -4.38
N THR A 240 25.95 -6.59 -4.77
CA THR A 240 26.90 -7.69 -4.97
C THR A 240 26.62 -8.44 -6.28
N GLY A 241 27.57 -9.26 -6.73
CA GLY A 241 27.44 -10.03 -7.98
C GLY A 241 28.01 -9.29 -9.19
N LEU A 242 27.45 -9.52 -10.37
CA LEU A 242 27.91 -8.91 -11.63
C LEU A 242 27.60 -7.40 -11.67
N ASP A 243 28.50 -6.62 -12.27
CA ASP A 243 28.23 -5.20 -12.55
C ASP A 243 27.14 -5.09 -13.64
N PRO A 244 26.09 -4.25 -13.48
CA PRO A 244 25.12 -3.98 -14.53
C PRO A 244 25.73 -3.56 -15.88
N ALA A 245 26.97 -3.04 -15.91
CA ALA A 245 27.71 -2.73 -17.13
C ALA A 245 28.23 -3.97 -17.88
N GLU A 246 28.36 -5.12 -17.21
CA GLU A 246 28.78 -6.40 -17.78
C GLU A 246 27.62 -7.21 -18.37
N LEU A 247 26.38 -6.76 -18.14
CA LEU A 247 25.16 -7.40 -18.65
C LEU A 247 24.80 -6.89 -20.06
N THR A 248 23.87 -7.57 -20.72
CA THR A 248 23.24 -7.02 -21.94
C THR A 248 22.56 -5.69 -21.64
N ALA A 249 22.33 -4.85 -22.66
CA ALA A 249 21.73 -3.53 -22.46
C ALA A 249 20.38 -3.59 -21.71
N SER A 250 19.52 -4.55 -22.05
CA SER A 250 18.20 -4.75 -21.41
C SER A 250 18.35 -5.22 -19.95
N ALA A 251 19.20 -6.21 -19.70
CA ALA A 251 19.42 -6.76 -18.37
C ALA A 251 20.12 -5.74 -17.44
N GLY A 252 21.11 -5.02 -17.96
CA GLY A 252 21.83 -3.96 -17.25
C GLY A 252 20.92 -2.79 -16.89
N GLU A 253 20.06 -2.33 -17.80
CA GLU A 253 19.07 -1.29 -17.48
C GLU A 253 18.06 -1.78 -16.44
N THR A 254 17.56 -3.01 -16.58
CA THR A 254 16.64 -3.61 -15.60
C THR A 254 17.30 -3.69 -14.22
N ALA A 255 18.55 -4.14 -14.14
CA ALA A 255 19.30 -4.21 -12.88
C ALA A 255 19.48 -2.84 -12.23
N ARG A 256 19.87 -1.80 -12.99
CA ARG A 256 19.96 -0.42 -12.47
C ARG A 256 18.62 0.09 -11.95
N ARG A 257 17.51 -0.28 -12.60
CA ARG A 257 16.15 0.08 -12.15
C ARG A 257 15.80 -0.63 -10.85
N VAL A 258 16.12 -1.92 -10.71
CA VAL A 258 15.97 -2.66 -9.44
C VAL A 258 16.74 -1.96 -8.33
N MET A 259 18.05 -1.73 -8.52
CA MET A 259 18.93 -1.10 -7.53
C MET A 259 18.40 0.27 -7.07
N ARG A 260 17.80 1.05 -7.98
CA ARG A 260 17.21 2.36 -7.66
C ARG A 260 15.89 2.25 -6.90
N LEU A 261 15.03 1.29 -7.26
CA LEU A 261 13.68 1.20 -6.72
C LEU A 261 13.64 0.54 -5.34
N VAL A 262 14.54 -0.41 -5.06
CA VAL A 262 14.66 -1.04 -3.74
C VAL A 262 15.22 -0.11 -2.67
N ARG A 263 15.91 0.97 -3.04
CA ARG A 263 16.37 2.00 -2.08
C ARG A 263 15.17 2.84 -1.63
N VAL A 264 14.37 2.27 -0.73
CA VAL A 264 13.24 2.93 -0.05
C VAL A 264 13.76 4.08 0.83
N ARG A 265 12.90 5.04 1.18
CA ARG A 265 13.29 6.21 2.00
C ARG A 265 12.49 6.25 3.30
N GLY A 266 13.11 6.74 4.37
CA GLY A 266 12.44 7.08 5.62
C GLY A 266 12.96 6.42 6.91
N VAL A 267 12.39 6.86 8.05
CA VAL A 267 12.51 6.16 9.34
C VAL A 267 11.82 4.82 9.16
N ILE A 268 12.59 3.73 9.16
CA ILE A 268 12.00 2.43 8.91
C ILE A 268 11.31 1.92 10.18
N ASP A 269 10.03 2.28 10.27
CA ASP A 269 9.00 1.37 10.75
C ASP A 269 8.37 0.60 9.58
N SER A 270 9.04 0.59 8.43
CA SER A 270 8.61 -0.15 7.26
C SER A 270 8.64 -1.65 7.55
N LYS A 271 7.58 -2.35 7.11
CA LYS A 271 7.65 -3.80 7.06
C LYS A 271 8.72 -4.26 6.06
N PHE A 272 8.98 -3.54 4.97
CA PHE A 272 9.93 -3.98 3.94
C PHE A 272 11.27 -3.24 4.05
N ARG A 273 12.32 -3.92 4.51
CA ARG A 273 13.63 -3.33 4.80
C ARG A 273 14.74 -3.97 3.95
N PRO A 274 15.02 -3.47 2.75
CA PRO A 274 16.03 -4.04 1.86
C PRO A 274 17.43 -3.93 2.45
N THR A 275 18.20 -5.01 2.35
CA THR A 275 19.56 -5.08 2.90
C THR A 275 20.60 -5.34 1.81
N ARG A 276 20.24 -6.10 0.77
CA ARG A 276 21.18 -6.45 -0.30
C ARG A 276 20.45 -6.68 -1.63
N VAL A 277 21.08 -6.33 -2.74
CA VAL A 277 20.76 -6.82 -4.08
C VAL A 277 21.95 -7.62 -4.60
N HIS A 278 21.67 -8.84 -5.07
CA HIS A 278 22.66 -9.70 -5.70
C HIS A 278 22.29 -9.97 -7.16
N ILE A 279 23.18 -9.65 -8.07
CA ILE A 279 22.98 -9.81 -9.52
C ILE A 279 23.76 -11.02 -10.00
N GLU A 280 23.05 -11.99 -10.58
CA GLU A 280 23.66 -13.17 -11.18
C GLU A 280 23.02 -13.47 -12.54
N LYS A 281 23.81 -13.40 -13.60
CA LYS A 281 23.41 -13.71 -14.98
C LYS A 281 22.10 -13.01 -15.39
N SER A 282 20.99 -13.74 -15.34
CA SER A 282 19.65 -13.30 -15.75
C SER A 282 18.71 -13.09 -14.56
N THR A 283 19.22 -12.92 -13.34
CA THR A 283 18.42 -12.75 -12.13
C THR A 283 19.00 -11.66 -11.23
N ALA A 284 18.15 -10.78 -10.71
CA ALA A 284 18.47 -9.96 -9.56
C ALA A 284 17.67 -10.46 -8.34
N ARG A 285 18.38 -10.76 -7.25
CA ARG A 285 17.80 -11.17 -5.97
C ARG A 285 17.83 -9.99 -5.00
N VAL A 286 16.70 -9.70 -4.39
CA VAL A 286 16.54 -8.64 -3.39
C VAL A 286 16.35 -9.29 -2.03
N TYR A 287 17.30 -9.06 -1.13
CA TYR A 287 17.25 -9.50 0.26
C TYR A 287 16.69 -8.39 1.15
N PHE A 288 15.87 -8.77 2.11
CA PHE A 288 15.20 -7.83 3.00
C PHE A 288 14.83 -8.45 4.34
N MET A 289 14.74 -7.59 5.37
CA MET A 289 14.04 -7.93 6.61
C MET A 289 12.55 -7.58 6.46
N TRP A 290 11.67 -8.41 7.03
CA TRP A 290 10.23 -8.17 7.01
C TRP A 290 9.64 -7.90 8.39
N SER A 291 9.04 -6.72 8.61
CA SER A 291 8.44 -6.32 9.89
C SER A 291 9.44 -6.57 11.03
N LYS A 292 9.00 -7.14 12.15
CA LYS A 292 9.85 -7.58 13.26
C LYS A 292 10.29 -9.05 13.13
N ASN A 293 10.00 -9.70 12.00
CA ASN A 293 10.40 -11.09 11.78
C ASN A 293 11.93 -11.23 11.89
N PRO A 294 12.45 -12.22 12.64
CA PRO A 294 13.89 -12.38 12.83
C PRO A 294 14.61 -12.90 11.57
N ASN A 295 13.89 -13.35 10.55
CA ASN A 295 14.50 -13.91 9.34
C ASN A 295 14.82 -12.85 8.27
N THR A 296 15.90 -13.11 7.54
CA THR A 296 16.16 -12.47 6.24
C THR A 296 15.40 -13.21 5.15
N PHE A 297 14.69 -12.46 4.32
CA PHE A 297 13.94 -12.98 3.17
C PHE A 297 14.61 -12.58 1.85
N ALA A 298 14.33 -13.33 0.78
CA ALA A 298 14.76 -13.01 -0.56
C ALA A 298 13.63 -13.18 -1.59
N VAL A 299 13.52 -12.24 -2.52
CA VAL A 299 12.66 -12.34 -3.72
C VAL A 299 13.50 -12.08 -4.97
N SER A 300 13.09 -12.66 -6.10
CA SER A 300 13.88 -12.63 -7.34
C SER A 300 13.10 -12.02 -8.49
N VAL A 301 13.78 -11.18 -9.28
CA VAL A 301 13.29 -10.66 -10.56
C VAL A 301 14.16 -11.17 -11.69
N HIS A 302 13.52 -11.64 -12.76
CA HIS A 302 14.22 -12.04 -13.98
C HIS A 302 14.70 -10.80 -14.74
N LEU A 303 15.95 -10.84 -15.22
CA LEU A 303 16.56 -9.78 -16.01
C LEU A 303 16.42 -10.17 -17.50
N PRO A 304 15.56 -9.49 -18.27
CA PRO A 304 15.37 -9.76 -19.69
C PRO A 304 16.68 -9.53 -20.45
N GLN A 305 17.07 -10.45 -21.32
CA GLN A 305 18.35 -10.38 -22.04
C GLN A 305 18.25 -9.51 -23.29
N SER A 306 17.05 -9.41 -23.87
CA SER A 306 16.70 -8.57 -25.01
C SER A 306 15.39 -7.80 -24.75
N PHE A 307 14.95 -6.95 -25.70
CA PHE A 307 13.63 -6.32 -25.63
C PHE A 307 12.49 -7.30 -25.90
N ASP A 308 12.76 -8.38 -26.66
CA ASP A 308 11.76 -9.40 -27.01
C ASP A 308 11.42 -10.30 -25.81
N ASP A 309 12.26 -10.33 -24.77
CA ASP A 309 12.03 -11.07 -23.52
C ASP A 309 11.05 -10.35 -22.57
N LEU A 310 10.64 -9.12 -22.87
CA LEU A 310 9.75 -8.34 -22.02
C LEU A 310 8.30 -8.84 -22.17
N PRO A 311 7.54 -8.98 -21.06
CA PRO A 311 6.21 -9.62 -21.03
C PRO A 311 5.08 -8.83 -21.72
N GLY A 312 5.39 -7.78 -22.49
CA GLY A 312 4.42 -6.84 -23.06
C GLY A 312 3.83 -5.87 -22.01
N PRO A 313 2.96 -4.93 -22.43
CA PRO A 313 2.41 -3.92 -21.53
C PRO A 313 1.65 -4.54 -20.33
N PRO A 314 1.79 -4.00 -19.11
CA PRO A 314 2.54 -2.78 -18.75
C PRO A 314 4.05 -3.00 -18.52
N GLY A 315 4.59 -4.22 -18.68
CA GLY A 315 6.01 -4.56 -18.44
C GLY A 315 6.89 -4.49 -19.69
N ASP A 316 6.55 -3.71 -20.71
CA ASP A 316 7.21 -3.66 -22.02
C ASP A 316 8.47 -2.77 -22.07
N THR A 317 8.91 -2.25 -20.93
CA THR A 317 10.22 -1.61 -20.78
C THR A 317 10.90 -2.11 -19.51
N PRO A 318 12.24 -2.07 -19.42
CA PRO A 318 12.95 -2.38 -18.17
C PRO A 318 12.43 -1.62 -16.95
N GLY A 319 12.11 -0.33 -17.11
CA GLY A 319 11.60 0.51 -16.03
C GLY A 319 10.19 0.08 -15.58
N SER A 320 9.30 -0.17 -16.54
CA SER A 320 7.92 -0.56 -16.25
C SER A 320 7.83 -1.98 -15.69
N LEU A 321 8.66 -2.91 -16.19
CA LEU A 321 8.80 -4.26 -15.65
C LEU A 321 9.15 -4.24 -14.16
N VAL A 322 10.19 -3.49 -13.79
CA VAL A 322 10.64 -3.37 -12.39
C VAL A 322 9.57 -2.69 -11.54
N SER A 323 8.93 -1.64 -12.05
CA SER A 323 7.87 -0.93 -11.33
C SER A 323 6.70 -1.86 -11.02
N CYS A 324 6.18 -2.58 -12.02
CA CYS A 324 5.10 -3.56 -11.84
C CYS A 324 5.50 -4.69 -10.89
N THR A 325 6.73 -5.21 -11.03
CA THR A 325 7.24 -6.28 -10.16
C THR A 325 7.29 -5.82 -8.70
N PHE A 326 7.77 -4.61 -8.45
CA PHE A 326 7.93 -4.08 -7.10
C PHE A 326 6.60 -3.64 -6.48
N GLU A 327 5.66 -3.12 -7.28
CA GLU A 327 4.27 -2.90 -6.86
C GLU A 327 3.62 -4.22 -6.43
N ASN A 328 3.74 -5.25 -7.27
CA ASN A 328 3.25 -6.60 -6.95
C ASN A 328 3.91 -7.13 -5.69
N TRP A 329 5.23 -7.02 -5.50
CA TRP A 329 5.87 -7.48 -4.27
C TRP A 329 5.37 -6.74 -3.04
N GLN A 330 5.30 -5.41 -3.08
CA GLN A 330 4.81 -4.64 -1.95
C GLN A 330 3.36 -5.01 -1.60
N GLU A 331 2.47 -5.07 -2.59
CA GLU A 331 1.09 -5.48 -2.39
C GLU A 331 1.03 -6.88 -1.79
N ASN A 332 1.68 -7.84 -2.42
CA ASN A 332 1.58 -9.23 -2.02
C ASN A 332 2.25 -9.48 -0.67
N LEU A 333 3.42 -8.90 -0.38
CA LEU A 333 4.05 -9.01 0.94
C LEU A 333 3.13 -8.45 2.04
N LEU A 334 2.40 -7.37 1.78
CA LEU A 334 1.42 -6.81 2.71
C LEU A 334 0.17 -7.67 2.86
N THR A 335 -0.29 -8.31 1.78
CA THR A 335 -1.51 -9.13 1.74
C THR A 335 -1.26 -10.62 2.07
N GLY A 336 -0.02 -10.99 2.39
CA GLY A 336 0.32 -12.30 2.95
C GLY A 336 1.24 -13.18 2.12
N MET A 337 2.05 -12.66 1.20
CA MET A 337 2.98 -13.45 0.38
C MET A 337 3.93 -14.30 1.22
N LEU A 338 4.29 -13.84 2.42
CA LEU A 338 5.07 -14.67 3.35
C LEU A 338 4.26 -15.86 3.88
N LEU A 339 2.94 -15.73 3.98
CA LEU A 339 2.03 -16.80 4.39
C LEU A 339 1.75 -17.79 3.25
N TRP A 340 1.50 -17.33 2.02
CA TRP A 340 1.04 -18.21 0.93
C TRP A 340 2.10 -18.50 -0.14
N GLY A 341 3.21 -17.79 -0.16
CA GLY A 341 4.34 -18.05 -1.04
C GLY A 341 5.02 -19.38 -0.71
N THR A 342 5.59 -20.04 -1.72
CA THR A 342 6.49 -21.16 -1.46
C THR A 342 7.78 -20.61 -0.89
N ARG A 343 8.17 -21.12 0.27
CA ARG A 343 9.35 -20.69 1.00
C ARG A 343 10.40 -21.79 1.01
N THR A 344 11.64 -21.41 0.74
CA THR A 344 12.77 -22.33 0.81
C THR A 344 13.94 -21.59 1.42
N ARG A 345 14.47 -22.13 2.52
CA ARG A 345 15.73 -21.64 3.06
C ARG A 345 16.87 -22.15 2.18
N MET A 346 17.70 -21.24 1.68
CA MET A 346 18.85 -21.57 0.84
C MET A 346 20.15 -21.47 1.66
N ASP A 347 21.26 -21.93 1.07
CA ASP A 347 22.59 -21.94 1.71
C ASP A 347 23.14 -20.53 2.03
N ASP A 348 22.55 -19.50 1.42
CA ASP A 348 22.84 -18.09 1.75
C ASP A 348 22.21 -17.65 3.08
N GLY A 349 21.52 -18.56 3.77
CA GLY A 349 20.87 -18.34 5.06
C GLY A 349 19.52 -17.61 4.97
N ALA A 350 19.11 -17.13 3.80
CA ALA A 350 17.86 -16.41 3.62
C ALA A 350 16.69 -17.36 3.28
N VAL A 351 15.48 -16.90 3.60
CA VAL A 351 14.23 -17.54 3.19
C VAL A 351 13.81 -16.99 1.84
N HIS A 352 13.96 -17.79 0.78
CA HIS A 352 13.56 -17.42 -0.57
C HIS A 352 12.05 -17.60 -0.73
N VAL A 353 11.37 -16.53 -1.08
CA VAL A 353 9.92 -16.49 -1.25
C VAL A 353 9.61 -16.43 -2.73
N SER A 354 8.80 -17.38 -3.18
CA SER A 354 8.33 -17.47 -4.56
C SER A 354 6.82 -17.54 -4.61
N TRP A 355 6.24 -17.14 -5.75
CA TRP A 355 4.84 -17.38 -6.01
C TRP A 355 4.52 -18.87 -5.92
N PRO A 356 3.39 -19.27 -5.31
CA PRO A 356 2.99 -20.66 -5.24
C PRO A 356 2.88 -21.24 -6.65
N LYS A 357 3.56 -22.36 -6.89
CA LYS A 357 3.39 -23.13 -8.13
C LYS A 357 1.96 -23.67 -8.19
N GLY A 358 1.13 -23.10 -9.07
CA GLY A 358 -0.28 -23.48 -9.24
C GLY A 358 -1.30 -22.40 -8.84
N GLY A 359 -0.85 -21.20 -8.46
CA GLY A 359 -1.73 -20.18 -7.90
C GLY A 359 -2.30 -20.60 -6.54
N PRO A 360 -3.15 -19.77 -5.91
CA PRO A 360 -3.77 -20.13 -4.65
C PRO A 360 -4.75 -21.29 -4.85
N SER A 361 -4.29 -22.55 -4.77
CA SER A 361 -5.13 -23.70 -4.44
C SER A 361 -5.45 -23.65 -2.93
N HIS A 362 -5.99 -22.52 -2.50
CA HIS A 362 -6.59 -22.44 -1.20
C HIS A 362 -7.91 -23.19 -1.29
N ASP A 363 -8.20 -24.00 -0.27
CA ASP A 363 -9.59 -24.34 0.01
C ASP A 363 -10.37 -23.02 0.14
N ARG A 364 -11.05 -22.66 -0.95
CA ARG A 364 -11.81 -21.42 -1.07
C ARG A 364 -13.08 -21.50 -0.24
N ALA A 365 -13.37 -22.58 0.46
CA ALA A 365 -14.55 -22.65 1.31
C ALA A 365 -14.43 -21.78 2.57
N TYR A 366 -13.21 -21.44 3.02
CA TYR A 366 -12.99 -20.69 4.27
C TYR A 366 -11.92 -19.60 4.16
N TYR A 367 -12.17 -18.46 4.80
CA TYR A 367 -11.21 -17.37 4.97
C TYR A 367 -10.76 -17.23 6.43
N VAL A 368 -9.55 -16.72 6.62
CA VAL A 368 -9.00 -16.32 7.92
C VAL A 368 -8.74 -14.82 7.87
N ALA A 369 -9.11 -14.11 8.94
CA ALA A 369 -8.87 -12.69 9.10
C ALA A 369 -8.52 -12.36 10.56
N ASP A 370 -7.98 -11.18 10.80
CA ASP A 370 -7.82 -10.66 12.15
C ASP A 370 -9.20 -10.40 12.80
N VAL A 371 -9.26 -10.57 14.12
CA VAL A 371 -10.36 -10.06 14.94
C VAL A 371 -10.06 -8.58 15.21
N PRO A 372 -10.95 -7.65 14.80
CA PRO A 372 -10.82 -6.24 15.13
C PRO A 372 -10.69 -6.03 16.64
N GLN A 373 -9.75 -5.20 17.09
CA GLN A 373 -9.45 -4.96 18.50
C GLN A 373 -10.20 -3.72 19.00
N HIS A 374 -11.22 -3.93 19.85
CA HIS A 374 -12.06 -2.90 20.48
C HIS A 374 -12.87 -3.53 21.63
N ASP A 375 -13.63 -2.75 22.40
CA ASP A 375 -14.37 -3.22 23.60
C ASP A 375 -15.41 -4.33 23.34
N ARG A 376 -15.67 -4.66 22.08
CA ARG A 376 -16.64 -5.68 21.65
C ARG A 376 -16.00 -6.78 20.78
N SER A 377 -14.67 -6.90 20.81
CA SER A 377 -13.94 -7.93 20.05
C SER A 377 -14.46 -9.32 20.37
N GLY A 378 -14.63 -10.14 19.33
CA GLY A 378 -14.99 -11.54 19.47
C GLY A 378 -16.45 -11.83 19.87
N VAL A 379 -17.28 -10.83 20.17
CA VAL A 379 -18.70 -11.06 20.57
C VAL A 379 -19.48 -11.88 19.53
N TRP A 380 -19.16 -11.74 18.25
CA TRP A 380 -19.77 -12.54 17.18
C TRP A 380 -19.25 -13.98 17.13
N LEU A 381 -18.03 -14.25 17.62
CA LEU A 381 -17.48 -15.61 17.78
C LEU A 381 -18.17 -16.32 18.94
N ALA A 382 -18.38 -15.62 20.06
CA ALA A 382 -19.16 -16.16 21.19
C ALA A 382 -20.59 -16.53 20.79
N ARG A 383 -21.24 -15.70 19.95
CA ARG A 383 -22.57 -16.01 19.37
C ARG A 383 -22.55 -17.24 18.45
N ALA A 384 -21.41 -17.57 17.86
CA ALA A 384 -21.23 -18.78 17.07
C ALA A 384 -20.92 -20.01 17.95
N GLY A 385 -20.83 -19.85 19.27
CA GLY A 385 -20.57 -20.94 20.22
C GLY A 385 -19.08 -21.17 20.53
N LEU A 386 -18.19 -20.25 20.15
CA LEU A 386 -16.75 -20.33 20.44
C LEU A 386 -16.42 -19.66 21.78
N ASN A 387 -15.50 -20.23 22.57
CA ASN A 387 -15.09 -19.63 23.84
C ASN A 387 -14.02 -18.55 23.62
N ILE A 388 -14.38 -17.30 23.92
CA ILE A 388 -13.49 -16.15 23.74
C ILE A 388 -12.80 -15.68 25.03
N ASP A 389 -13.09 -16.29 26.18
CA ASP A 389 -12.72 -15.75 27.50
C ASP A 389 -11.22 -15.51 27.63
N LYS A 390 -10.39 -16.47 27.20
CA LYS A 390 -8.93 -16.34 27.23
C LYS A 390 -8.42 -15.23 26.31
N ALA A 391 -9.00 -15.11 25.11
CA ALA A 391 -8.61 -14.07 24.15
C ALA A 391 -8.99 -12.68 24.67
N VAL A 392 -10.18 -12.53 25.25
CA VAL A 392 -10.65 -11.30 25.89
C VAL A 392 -9.79 -10.95 27.12
N ALA A 393 -9.40 -11.93 27.93
CA ALA A 393 -8.51 -11.71 29.07
C ALA A 393 -7.10 -11.25 28.64
N ALA A 394 -6.55 -11.84 27.57
CA ALA A 394 -5.27 -11.41 26.99
C ALA A 394 -5.35 -9.98 26.42
N MET A 395 -6.45 -9.64 25.75
CA MET A 395 -6.69 -8.29 25.24
C MET A 395 -6.82 -7.26 26.38
N SER A 396 -7.64 -7.57 27.40
CA SER A 396 -7.90 -6.68 28.54
C SER A 396 -6.66 -6.44 29.42
N SER A 397 -5.73 -7.39 29.45
CA SER A 397 -4.45 -7.24 30.14
C SER A 397 -3.36 -6.60 29.30
N GLY A 398 -3.63 -6.25 28.04
CA GLY A 398 -2.64 -5.66 27.12
C GLY A 398 -1.56 -6.64 26.61
N HIS A 399 -1.76 -7.94 26.77
CA HIS A 399 -0.78 -8.97 26.37
C HIS A 399 -1.15 -9.72 25.09
N VAL A 400 -2.29 -9.44 24.46
CA VAL A 400 -2.67 -10.08 23.19
C VAL A 400 -1.61 -9.83 22.13
N ALA A 401 -1.08 -10.91 21.54
CA ALA A 401 -0.10 -10.86 20.47
C ALA A 401 -0.76 -10.98 19.10
N ALA A 402 -1.77 -11.84 18.98
CA ALA A 402 -2.58 -12.01 17.78
C ALA A 402 -3.94 -12.62 18.14
N TRP A 403 -4.99 -12.25 17.42
CA TRP A 403 -6.31 -12.89 17.52
C TRP A 403 -6.94 -12.99 16.13
N LEU A 404 -7.06 -14.21 15.63
CA LEU A 404 -7.57 -14.53 14.30
C LEU A 404 -8.91 -15.25 14.37
N GLN A 405 -9.71 -15.11 13.32
CA GLN A 405 -10.99 -15.77 13.13
C GLN A 405 -11.04 -16.46 11.76
N ALA A 406 -11.77 -17.56 11.67
CA ALA A 406 -12.09 -18.25 10.44
C ALA A 406 -13.60 -18.24 10.17
N TYR A 407 -13.97 -18.05 8.91
CA TYR A 407 -15.37 -17.99 8.47
C TYR A 407 -15.56 -18.59 7.09
N VAL A 408 -16.79 -19.00 6.78
CA VAL A 408 -17.17 -19.52 5.46
C VAL A 408 -17.02 -18.41 4.42
N ASN A 409 -16.31 -18.70 3.34
CA ASN A 409 -16.14 -17.80 2.22
C ASN A 409 -17.44 -17.71 1.39
N ASN A 410 -18.24 -16.72 1.71
CA ASN A 410 -19.40 -16.31 0.93
C ASN A 410 -19.56 -14.79 1.00
N ALA A 411 -20.54 -14.24 0.30
CA ALA A 411 -20.78 -12.80 0.24
C ALA A 411 -20.96 -12.14 1.62
N ALA A 412 -21.45 -12.89 2.63
CA ALA A 412 -21.65 -12.38 3.98
C ALA A 412 -20.40 -12.50 4.87
N GLY A 413 -19.38 -13.27 4.46
CA GLY A 413 -18.22 -13.62 5.28
C GLY A 413 -18.60 -14.32 6.58
N ARG A 414 -19.63 -15.17 6.56
CA ARG A 414 -20.25 -15.83 7.73
C ARG A 414 -20.88 -17.16 7.31
N PRO A 415 -21.08 -18.15 8.20
CA PRO A 415 -20.83 -18.12 9.65
C PRO A 415 -19.35 -18.15 9.99
N PHE A 416 -19.04 -17.73 11.22
CA PHE A 416 -17.72 -17.96 11.83
C PHE A 416 -17.67 -19.39 12.34
N VAL A 417 -16.55 -20.06 12.08
CA VAL A 417 -16.41 -21.50 12.32
C VAL A 417 -15.26 -21.86 13.24
N ALA A 418 -14.26 -21.00 13.37
CA ALA A 418 -13.13 -21.22 14.27
C ALA A 418 -12.41 -19.91 14.62
N HIS A 419 -11.56 -19.95 15.63
CA HIS A 419 -10.64 -18.85 15.96
C HIS A 419 -9.38 -19.36 16.65
N ALA A 420 -8.33 -18.53 16.59
CA ALA A 420 -7.10 -18.76 17.33
C ALA A 420 -6.65 -17.46 17.98
N ALA A 421 -6.11 -17.53 19.19
CA ALA A 421 -5.58 -16.36 19.89
C ALA A 421 -4.29 -16.70 20.61
N ALA A 422 -3.38 -15.73 20.63
CA ALA A 422 -2.08 -15.83 21.23
C ALA A 422 -1.77 -14.59 22.06
N ARG A 423 -0.95 -14.77 23.10
CA ARG A 423 -0.44 -13.71 23.96
C ARG A 423 1.08 -13.70 24.00
N TRP A 424 1.67 -12.58 24.36
CA TRP A 424 3.07 -12.50 24.73
C TRP A 424 3.27 -13.11 26.12
N ALA A 425 4.17 -14.09 26.22
CA ALA A 425 4.70 -14.55 27.51
C ALA A 425 5.88 -13.68 27.97
N ASP A 426 6.69 -13.24 27.01
CA ASP A 426 7.76 -12.27 27.19
C ASP A 426 7.96 -11.45 25.89
N SER A 427 9.04 -10.67 25.79
CA SER A 427 9.33 -9.82 24.63
C SER A 427 9.60 -10.56 23.31
N THR A 428 9.82 -11.87 23.36
CA THR A 428 10.23 -12.72 22.23
C THR A 428 9.46 -14.03 22.11
N THR A 429 8.69 -14.42 23.13
CA THR A 429 7.94 -15.66 23.16
C THR A 429 6.44 -15.39 23.12
N ALA A 430 5.76 -15.95 22.13
CA ALA A 430 4.31 -15.92 22.03
C ALA A 430 3.72 -17.30 22.33
N VAL A 431 2.59 -17.34 23.02
CA VAL A 431 1.88 -18.58 23.39
C VAL A 431 0.50 -18.56 22.76
N VAL A 432 0.19 -19.57 21.95
CA VAL A 432 -1.14 -19.79 21.37
C VAL A 432 -1.99 -20.53 22.42
N ASP A 433 -2.82 -19.77 23.14
CA ASP A 433 -3.65 -20.28 24.24
C ASP A 433 -5.04 -20.73 23.81
N VAL A 434 -5.46 -20.35 22.59
CA VAL A 434 -6.77 -20.63 22.02
C VAL A 434 -6.59 -21.14 20.60
N LEU A 435 -7.17 -22.32 20.34
CA LEU A 435 -7.43 -22.88 19.03
C LEU A 435 -8.76 -23.64 19.13
N GLU A 436 -9.84 -23.03 18.67
CA GLU A 436 -11.18 -23.58 18.85
C GLU A 436 -11.97 -23.52 17.55
N SER A 437 -12.86 -24.50 17.35
CA SER A 437 -13.80 -24.55 16.24
C SER A 437 -15.17 -25.04 16.68
N VAL A 438 -16.20 -24.63 15.95
CA VAL A 438 -17.54 -25.22 16.07
C VAL A 438 -17.52 -26.68 15.59
N PRO A 439 -18.48 -27.53 16.02
CA PRO A 439 -18.58 -28.90 15.53
C PRO A 439 -18.59 -29.00 13.99
N ASP A 440 -18.07 -30.11 13.46
CA ASP A 440 -17.98 -30.41 12.03
C ASP A 440 -17.08 -29.48 11.19
N THR A 441 -16.36 -28.56 11.83
CA THR A 441 -15.35 -27.74 11.13
C THR A 441 -14.21 -28.62 10.63
N PRO A 442 -13.86 -28.57 9.33
CA PRO A 442 -12.76 -29.37 8.80
C PRO A 442 -11.43 -29.05 9.49
N LYS A 443 -10.62 -30.09 9.77
CA LYS A 443 -9.28 -29.92 10.36
C LYS A 443 -8.38 -28.96 9.56
N SER A 444 -8.55 -28.91 8.24
CA SER A 444 -7.83 -27.98 7.36
C SER A 444 -8.02 -26.50 7.75
N VAL A 445 -9.16 -26.13 8.34
CA VAL A 445 -9.42 -24.78 8.84
C VAL A 445 -8.55 -24.46 10.06
N LEU A 446 -8.42 -25.41 10.99
CA LEU A 446 -7.54 -25.27 12.16
C LEU A 446 -6.07 -25.22 11.75
N THR A 447 -5.64 -26.08 10.82
CA THR A 447 -4.29 -26.02 10.24
C THR A 447 -4.03 -24.66 9.57
N LYS A 448 -5.01 -24.10 8.85
CA LYS A 448 -4.91 -22.77 8.24
C LYS A 448 -4.82 -21.65 9.29
N LEU A 449 -5.56 -21.75 10.40
CA LEU A 449 -5.47 -20.81 11.53
C LEU A 449 -4.09 -20.87 12.19
N ILE A 450 -3.58 -22.07 12.49
CA ILE A 450 -2.24 -22.24 13.07
C ILE A 450 -1.15 -21.73 12.13
N HIS A 451 -1.25 -22.04 10.83
CA HIS A 451 -0.34 -21.49 9.85
C HIS A 451 -0.39 -19.95 9.86
N THR A 452 -1.58 -19.36 9.77
CA THR A 452 -1.74 -17.89 9.72
C THR A 452 -1.25 -17.21 11.00
N ILE A 453 -1.64 -17.70 12.18
CA ILE A 453 -1.23 -17.08 13.46
C ILE A 453 0.27 -17.20 13.68
N THR A 454 0.90 -18.29 13.24
CA THR A 454 2.35 -18.46 13.31
C THR A 454 3.08 -17.34 12.55
N HIS A 455 2.65 -17.03 11.34
CA HIS A 455 3.23 -15.95 10.54
C HIS A 455 2.95 -14.56 11.12
N VAL A 456 1.74 -14.32 11.64
CA VAL A 456 1.40 -13.05 12.29
C VAL A 456 2.29 -12.82 13.52
N LEU A 457 2.49 -13.86 14.34
CA LEU A 457 3.36 -13.81 15.51
C LEU A 457 4.83 -13.61 15.14
N ALA A 458 5.34 -14.35 14.16
CA ALA A 458 6.69 -14.18 13.63
C ALA A 458 6.91 -12.74 13.14
N ASN A 459 5.97 -12.20 12.34
CA ASN A 459 6.05 -10.83 11.83
C ASN A 459 5.91 -9.77 12.93
N SER A 460 5.30 -10.12 14.06
CA SER A 460 5.18 -9.26 15.24
C SER A 460 6.42 -9.29 16.14
N GLY A 461 7.37 -10.19 15.88
CA GLY A 461 8.67 -10.24 16.57
C GLY A 461 8.92 -11.51 17.37
N ALA A 462 8.04 -12.50 17.30
CA ALA A 462 8.24 -13.76 18.01
C ALA A 462 9.48 -14.47 17.47
N ARG A 463 10.34 -14.92 18.39
CA ARG A 463 11.46 -15.85 18.12
C ARG A 463 11.08 -17.27 18.46
N THR A 464 10.20 -17.43 19.45
CA THR A 464 9.64 -18.72 19.85
C THR A 464 8.13 -18.61 19.89
N ILE A 465 7.45 -19.63 19.36
CA ILE A 465 6.00 -19.76 19.45
C ILE A 465 5.69 -21.08 20.13
N GLU A 466 4.97 -21.01 21.25
CA GLU A 466 4.49 -22.18 21.99
C GLU A 466 3.03 -22.45 21.66
N LEU A 467 2.71 -23.73 21.58
CA LEU A 467 1.37 -24.24 21.30
C LEU A 467 1.00 -25.26 22.37
N HIS A 468 -0.12 -25.05 23.05
CA HIS A 468 -0.65 -25.99 24.05
C HIS A 468 -1.52 -27.09 23.43
N TYR A 469 -1.27 -27.43 22.16
CA TYR A 469 -2.02 -28.37 21.35
C TYR A 469 -1.03 -29.25 20.60
N VAL A 470 -1.28 -30.55 20.57
CA VAL A 470 -0.45 -31.53 19.83
C VAL A 470 -1.29 -32.10 18.70
N ASP A 471 -0.85 -31.87 17.47
CA ASP A 471 -1.41 -32.49 16.25
C ASP A 471 -0.27 -32.65 15.23
N ASP A 472 -0.13 -33.84 14.67
CA ASP A 472 0.91 -34.17 13.67
C ASP A 472 0.85 -33.24 12.45
N ALA A 473 -0.33 -32.69 12.12
CA ALA A 473 -0.50 -31.74 11.04
C ALA A 473 0.29 -30.43 11.26
N PHE A 474 0.61 -30.09 12.52
CA PHE A 474 1.39 -28.88 12.83
C PHE A 474 2.89 -29.07 12.61
N ALA A 475 3.38 -30.32 12.54
CA ALA A 475 4.77 -30.60 12.17
C ALA A 475 5.09 -30.11 10.75
N ALA A 476 4.11 -30.11 9.84
CA ALA A 476 4.24 -29.54 8.50
C ALA A 476 4.44 -28.00 8.50
N VAL A 477 4.11 -27.32 9.60
CA VAL A 477 4.34 -25.89 9.82
C VAL A 477 5.67 -25.64 10.58
N GLY A 478 6.38 -26.72 10.94
CA GLY A 478 7.68 -26.68 11.61
C GLY A 478 7.62 -26.83 13.14
N TYR A 479 6.43 -27.01 13.72
CA TYR A 479 6.29 -27.26 15.16
C TYR A 479 6.89 -28.62 15.53
N LYS A 480 7.53 -28.67 16.68
CA LYS A 480 8.08 -29.90 17.29
C LYS A 480 7.52 -30.06 18.69
N GLU A 481 7.40 -31.29 19.17
CA GLU A 481 7.06 -31.52 20.57
C GLU A 481 8.07 -30.82 21.49
N HIS A 482 7.55 -30.25 22.57
CA HIS A 482 8.38 -29.58 23.57
C HIS A 482 9.17 -30.63 24.37
N PRO A 483 10.51 -30.54 24.45
CA PRO A 483 11.32 -31.56 25.11
C PRO A 483 10.97 -31.73 26.59
N ASP A 484 10.61 -30.63 27.25
CA ASP A 484 10.38 -30.58 28.70
C ASP A 484 8.90 -30.50 29.12
N ALA A 485 7.95 -30.58 28.17
CA ALA A 485 6.53 -30.39 28.49
C ALA A 485 5.62 -31.22 27.60
N GLU A 486 5.06 -32.30 28.18
CA GLU A 486 4.07 -33.15 27.53
C GLU A 486 2.82 -32.34 27.15
N GLY A 487 2.25 -32.63 25.97
CA GLY A 487 1.07 -31.92 25.48
C GLY A 487 1.35 -30.52 24.93
N LYS A 488 2.61 -30.14 24.73
CA LYS A 488 3.01 -28.86 24.14
C LYS A 488 3.87 -29.06 22.90
N MET A 489 3.73 -28.16 21.94
CA MET A 489 4.63 -28.02 20.82
C MET A 489 5.29 -26.64 20.85
N HIS A 490 6.46 -26.53 20.24
CA HIS A 490 7.18 -25.27 20.08
C HIS A 490 7.70 -25.12 18.64
N LEU A 491 7.84 -23.88 18.22
CA LEU A 491 8.46 -23.50 16.95
C LEU A 491 9.55 -22.46 17.22
N ASP A 492 10.76 -22.74 16.73
CA ASP A 492 11.82 -21.74 16.59
C ASP A 492 11.61 -20.98 15.27
N VAL A 493 11.21 -19.72 15.38
CA VAL A 493 10.91 -18.86 14.23
C VAL A 493 12.17 -18.57 13.42
N THR A 494 13.35 -18.58 14.04
CA THR A 494 14.63 -18.30 13.37
C THR A 494 15.06 -19.42 12.42
N ALA A 495 14.56 -20.63 12.68
CA ALA A 495 14.77 -21.81 11.84
C ALA A 495 13.66 -22.04 10.81
N MET A 496 12.58 -21.24 10.83
CA MET A 496 11.42 -21.43 9.96
C MET A 496 11.82 -21.30 8.48
N SER A 497 11.47 -22.31 7.66
CA SER A 497 11.66 -22.30 6.21
C SER A 497 10.47 -21.69 5.51
#